data_AF-A0A8J6I8W4-F1
#
_entry.id   AF-A0A8J6I8W4-F1
#
_cell.length_a   1.000
_cell.length_b   1.000
_cell.length_c   1.000
_cell.angle_alpha   90.00
_cell.angle_beta   90.00
_cell.angle_gamma   90.00
#
_symmetry.space_group_name_H-M   'P 1'
#
loop_
_entity.id
_entity.type
_entity.pdbx_description
1 polymer ?
#
loop_
_entity_poly.entity_id
_entity_poly.type
_entity_poly.pdbx_seq_one_letter_code
_entity_poly.pdbx_strand_id
1 'polypeptide(L)'
;MTTSDAAATPAGELLEAIAINLTELAGRVGALEDVISNSWGKDQPAVFADWVDQIRDTYCLQSKVSENWQTMPGVVAELAALYVAYQAAFSPSAKPFDQASWHDALLRTLSRVDDYIERVRRKQGLR
;
A
#
# COMPACT_ATOMS: atom_id res chain seq x y z
N MET A 1 48.36 -3.81 -39.91
CA MET A 1 46.98 -4.30 -40.03
C MET A 1 46.55 -4.72 -38.63
N THR A 2 46.05 -3.76 -37.85
CA THR A 2 45.63 -3.97 -36.46
C THR A 2 44.13 -3.70 -36.41
N THR A 3 43.36 -4.77 -36.39
CA THR A 3 41.93 -4.75 -36.08
C THR A 3 41.77 -4.27 -34.64
N SER A 4 41.29 -3.04 -34.51
CA SER A 4 40.81 -2.45 -33.26
C SER A 4 39.54 -3.18 -32.87
N ASP A 5 39.67 -4.16 -31.98
CA ASP A 5 38.53 -4.84 -31.37
C ASP A 5 37.94 -3.87 -30.33
N ALA A 6 36.81 -3.27 -30.67
CA ALA A 6 36.08 -2.36 -29.82
C ALA A 6 35.49 -3.16 -28.65
N ALA A 7 36.14 -3.09 -27.49
CA ALA A 7 35.62 -3.67 -26.26
C ALA A 7 34.22 -3.12 -25.99
N ALA A 8 33.19 -3.95 -26.21
CA ALA A 8 31.82 -3.68 -25.83
C ALA A 8 31.80 -3.27 -24.34
N THR A 9 31.29 -2.07 -24.08
CA THR A 9 31.42 -1.45 -22.76
C THR A 9 30.45 -2.13 -21.79
N PRO A 10 30.92 -2.75 -20.69
CA PRO A 10 30.09 -3.51 -19.75
C PRO A 10 29.01 -2.66 -19.06
N ALA A 11 29.12 -1.33 -19.12
CA ALA A 11 28.10 -0.41 -18.64
C ALA A 11 26.81 -0.44 -19.49
N GLY A 12 26.90 -0.69 -20.80
CA GLY A 12 25.74 -0.75 -21.68
C GLY A 12 24.86 -1.97 -21.39
N GLU A 13 25.48 -3.14 -21.27
CA GLU A 13 24.80 -4.39 -20.92
C GLU A 13 24.18 -4.34 -19.52
N LEU A 14 24.85 -3.68 -18.56
CA LEU A 14 24.33 -3.52 -17.21
C LEU A 14 23.08 -2.61 -17.17
N LEU A 15 23.07 -1.54 -17.96
CA LEU A 15 21.92 -0.64 -18.08
C LEU A 15 20.72 -1.33 -18.76
N GLU A 16 20.98 -2.15 -19.77
CA GLU A 16 19.95 -2.91 -20.46
C GLU A 16 19.33 -3.98 -19.55
N ALA A 17 20.16 -4.71 -18.78
CA ALA A 17 19.69 -5.66 -17.78
C ALA A 17 18.85 -4.98 -16.67
N ILE A 18 19.25 -3.78 -16.23
CA ILE A 18 18.47 -2.99 -15.25
C ILE A 18 17.12 -2.58 -15.85
N ALA A 19 17.08 -2.12 -17.11
CA ALA A 19 15.84 -1.72 -17.77
C ALA A 19 14.86 -2.89 -17.92
N ILE A 20 15.36 -4.08 -18.26
CA ILE A 20 14.56 -5.32 -18.34
C ILE A 20 13.99 -5.67 -16.96
N ASN A 21 14.82 -5.67 -15.92
CA ASN A 21 14.39 -5.98 -14.56
C ASN A 21 13.36 -4.98 -14.02
N LEU A 22 13.50 -3.69 -14.34
CA LEU A 22 12.53 -2.66 -13.96
C LEU A 22 11.19 -2.85 -14.67
N THR A 23 11.21 -3.26 -15.93
CA THR A 23 10.01 -3.55 -16.71
C THR A 23 9.29 -4.80 -16.19
N GLU A 24 10.04 -5.86 -15.87
CA GLU A 24 9.49 -7.06 -15.26
C GLU A 24 8.91 -6.76 -13.86
N LEU A 25 9.62 -5.96 -13.06
CA LEU A 25 9.15 -5.55 -11.74
C LEU A 25 7.86 -4.73 -11.83
N ALA A 26 7.78 -3.79 -12.77
CA ALA A 26 6.56 -3.02 -13.03
C ALA A 26 5.40 -3.93 -13.45
N GLY A 27 5.65 -4.92 -14.31
CA GLY A 27 4.65 -5.92 -14.70
C GLY A 27 4.15 -6.77 -13.53
N ARG A 28 5.05 -7.17 -12.62
CA ARG A 28 4.71 -7.92 -11.41
C ARG A 28 3.94 -7.08 -10.40
N VAL A 29 4.27 -5.79 -10.27
CA VAL A 29 3.51 -4.83 -9.44
C VAL A 29 2.10 -4.66 -10.00
N GLY A 30 1.94 -4.45 -11.32
CA GLY A 30 0.62 -4.37 -11.93
C GLY A 30 -0.22 -5.64 -11.75
N ALA A 31 0.40 -6.82 -11.88
CA ALA A 31 -0.28 -8.09 -11.62
C ALA A 31 -0.69 -8.24 -10.14
N LEU A 32 0.12 -7.76 -9.20
CA LEU A 32 -0.22 -7.73 -7.78
C LEU A 32 -1.36 -6.74 -7.49
N GLU A 33 -1.35 -5.56 -8.11
CA GLU A 33 -2.42 -4.57 -8.01
C GLU A 33 -3.73 -5.09 -8.59
N ASP A 34 -3.69 -5.85 -9.67
CA ASP A 34 -4.84 -6.54 -10.27
C ASP A 34 -5.35 -7.68 -9.38
N VAL A 35 -4.47 -8.48 -8.78
CA VAL A 35 -4.87 -9.53 -7.82
C VAL A 35 -5.51 -8.91 -6.58
N ILE A 36 -4.95 -7.80 -6.08
CA ILE A 36 -5.52 -7.04 -4.98
C ILE A 36 -6.89 -6.49 -5.39
N SER A 37 -7.00 -5.82 -6.54
CA SER A 37 -8.29 -5.28 -7.02
C SER A 37 -9.34 -6.36 -7.28
N ASN A 38 -8.94 -7.52 -7.82
CA ASN A 38 -9.85 -8.63 -8.15
C ASN A 38 -10.17 -9.55 -6.97
N SER A 39 -9.37 -9.53 -5.90
CA SER A 39 -9.68 -10.27 -4.66
C SER A 39 -10.81 -9.62 -3.87
N TRP A 40 -11.17 -8.39 -4.23
CA TRP A 40 -12.27 -7.62 -3.64
C TRP A 40 -13.45 -7.75 -4.60
N GLY A 41 -14.53 -8.42 -4.19
CA GLY A 41 -15.74 -8.57 -5.02
C GLY A 41 -16.26 -7.21 -5.53
N LYS A 42 -17.11 -7.19 -6.57
CA LYS A 42 -17.52 -5.93 -7.26
C LYS A 42 -18.04 -4.81 -6.33
N ASP A 43 -18.62 -5.16 -5.19
CA ASP A 43 -19.17 -4.19 -4.22
C ASP A 43 -18.19 -3.87 -3.06
N GLN A 44 -17.12 -4.64 -2.90
CA GLN A 44 -16.15 -4.45 -1.81
C GLN A 44 -15.45 -3.10 -1.82
N PRO A 45 -15.11 -2.46 -2.96
CA PRO A 45 -14.48 -1.15 -2.94
C PRO A 45 -15.37 -0.06 -2.31
N ALA A 46 -16.69 -0.09 -2.57
CA ALA A 46 -17.64 0.84 -1.97
C ALA A 46 -17.84 0.55 -0.48
N VAL A 47 -18.04 -0.72 -0.12
CA VAL A 47 -18.17 -1.14 1.29
C VAL A 47 -16.93 -0.80 2.11
N PHE A 48 -15.74 -0.93 1.52
CA PHE A 48 -14.49 -0.54 2.15
C PHE A 48 -14.40 0.97 2.35
N ALA A 49 -14.72 1.76 1.32
CA ALA A 49 -14.71 3.21 1.42
C ALA A 49 -15.68 3.72 2.49
N ASP A 50 -16.92 3.21 2.49
CA ASP A 50 -17.93 3.54 3.50
C ASP A 50 -17.46 3.15 4.92
N TRP A 51 -16.84 1.98 5.06
CA TRP A 51 -16.27 1.55 6.34
C TRP A 51 -15.11 2.46 6.79
N VAL A 52 -14.23 2.87 5.88
CA VAL A 52 -13.14 3.81 6.19
C VAL A 52 -13.71 5.17 6.65
N ASP A 53 -14.74 5.68 5.99
CA ASP A 53 -15.37 6.93 6.38
C ASP A 53 -16.06 6.80 7.76
N GLN A 54 -16.76 5.68 8.00
CA GLN A 54 -17.38 5.39 9.30
C GLN A 54 -16.35 5.33 10.43
N ILE A 55 -15.22 4.62 10.25
CA ILE A 55 -14.20 4.53 11.31
C ILE A 55 -13.51 5.88 11.52
N ARG A 56 -13.32 6.66 10.45
CA ARG A 56 -12.75 8.00 10.53
C ARG A 56 -13.59 8.93 11.40
N ASP A 57 -14.90 8.84 11.27
CA ASP A 57 -15.83 9.61 12.10
C ASP A 57 -15.93 9.06 13.53
N THR A 58 -16.06 7.73 13.67
CA THR A 58 -16.22 7.06 14.97
C THR A 58 -15.04 7.34 15.91
N TYR A 59 -13.81 7.35 15.39
CA TYR A 59 -12.59 7.57 16.16
C TYR A 59 -11.98 8.96 16.00
N CYS A 60 -12.69 9.89 15.34
CA CYS A 60 -12.22 11.27 15.11
C CYS A 60 -10.82 11.35 14.46
N LEU A 61 -10.62 10.56 13.39
CA LEU A 61 -9.32 10.38 12.73
C LEU A 61 -9.06 11.36 11.59
N GLN A 62 -9.84 12.44 11.45
CA GLN A 62 -9.77 13.37 10.33
C GLN A 62 -8.38 14.04 10.16
N SER A 63 -7.60 14.12 11.24
CA SER A 63 -6.22 14.64 11.21
C SER A 63 -5.17 13.63 10.74
N LYS A 64 -5.48 12.33 10.78
CA LYS A 64 -4.57 11.23 10.42
C LYS A 64 -4.90 10.63 9.07
N VAL A 65 -6.19 10.48 8.79
CA VAL A 65 -6.72 9.99 7.52
C VAL A 65 -7.43 11.18 6.88
N SER A 66 -6.90 11.69 5.78
CA SER A 66 -7.52 12.81 5.06
C SER A 66 -8.76 12.36 4.27
N GLU A 67 -9.63 13.28 3.88
CA GLU A 67 -10.76 12.99 2.97
C GLU A 67 -10.34 12.38 1.62
N ASN A 68 -9.12 12.70 1.15
CA ASN A 68 -8.57 12.18 -0.11
C ASN A 68 -7.67 10.95 0.10
N TRP A 69 -7.89 10.15 1.15
CA TRP A 69 -7.01 9.02 1.50
C TRP A 69 -6.85 7.99 0.37
N GLN A 70 -7.86 7.88 -0.51
CA GLN A 70 -7.88 6.99 -1.67
C GLN A 70 -6.77 7.32 -2.68
N THR A 71 -6.28 8.57 -2.71
CA THR A 71 -5.22 9.00 -3.63
C THR A 71 -3.81 8.67 -3.11
N MET A 72 -3.71 8.07 -1.92
CA MET A 72 -2.44 7.75 -1.27
C MET A 72 -2.29 6.22 -1.15
N PRO A 73 -1.64 5.53 -2.11
CA PRO A 73 -1.61 4.06 -2.16
C PRO A 73 -1.09 3.40 -0.88
N GLY A 74 -0.11 4.02 -0.20
CA GLY A 74 0.40 3.51 1.06
C GLY A 74 -0.62 3.61 2.21
N VAL A 75 -1.47 4.65 2.21
CA VAL A 75 -2.56 4.79 3.19
C VAL A 75 -3.67 3.79 2.89
N VAL A 76 -4.04 3.64 1.62
CA VAL A 76 -5.03 2.64 1.17
C VAL A 76 -4.63 1.23 1.60
N ALA A 77 -3.37 0.84 1.39
CA ALA A 77 -2.88 -0.48 1.75
C ALA A 77 -2.97 -0.76 3.26
N GLU A 78 -2.59 0.20 4.10
CA GLU A 78 -2.65 0.05 5.56
C GLU A 78 -4.11 -0.01 6.07
N LEU A 79 -5.01 0.79 5.48
CA LEU A 79 -6.44 0.76 5.81
C LEU A 79 -7.10 -0.54 5.33
N ALA A 80 -6.72 -1.06 4.16
CA ALA A 80 -7.19 -2.33 3.65
C ALA A 80 -6.79 -3.51 4.57
N ALA A 81 -5.54 -3.51 5.05
CA ALA A 81 -5.09 -4.49 6.03
C ALA A 81 -5.87 -4.40 7.35
N LEU A 82 -6.17 -3.18 7.82
CA LEU A 82 -7.00 -2.98 9.00
C LEU A 82 -8.44 -3.45 8.79
N TYR A 83 -9.00 -3.28 7.59
CA TYR A 83 -10.33 -3.76 7.25
C TYR A 83 -10.42 -5.29 7.27
N VAL A 84 -9.40 -6.00 6.77
CA VAL A 84 -9.32 -7.46 6.88
C VAL A 84 -9.24 -7.88 8.36
N ALA A 85 -8.44 -7.18 9.18
CA ALA A 85 -8.37 -7.44 10.61
C ALA A 85 -9.72 -7.19 11.32
N TYR A 86 -10.46 -6.16 10.90
CA TYR A 86 -11.82 -5.88 11.38
C TYR A 86 -12.77 -7.03 11.06
N GLN A 87 -12.81 -7.47 9.79
CA GLN A 87 -13.66 -8.58 9.38
C GLN A 87 -13.39 -9.85 10.18
N ALA A 88 -12.11 -10.16 10.46
CA ALA A 88 -11.75 -11.29 11.30
C ALA A 88 -12.23 -11.12 12.75
N ALA A 89 -11.95 -9.96 13.36
CA ALA A 89 -12.23 -9.68 14.77
C ALA A 89 -13.71 -9.54 15.12
N PHE A 90 -14.54 -9.21 14.14
CA PHE A 90 -15.99 -9.09 14.29
C PHE A 90 -16.76 -10.19 13.53
N SER A 91 -16.06 -11.26 13.11
CA SER A 91 -16.70 -12.43 12.51
C SER A 91 -17.49 -13.24 13.55
N PRO A 92 -18.50 -14.05 13.15
CA PRO A 92 -19.20 -14.96 14.06
C PRO A 92 -18.28 -15.99 14.73
N SER A 93 -17.12 -16.26 14.15
CA SER A 93 -16.08 -17.16 14.66
C SER A 93 -15.01 -16.47 15.51
N ALA A 94 -15.13 -15.17 15.74
CA ALA A 94 -14.13 -14.40 16.49
C ALA A 94 -14.02 -14.89 17.93
N LYS A 95 -12.78 -14.96 18.43
CA LYS A 95 -12.48 -15.23 19.82
C LYS A 95 -12.64 -13.95 20.64
N PRO A 96 -12.88 -14.06 21.96
CA PRO A 96 -13.06 -12.88 22.82
C PRO A 96 -11.93 -11.85 22.77
N PHE A 97 -10.69 -12.26 22.50
CA PHE A 97 -9.53 -11.36 22.45
C PHE A 97 -9.30 -10.71 21.08
N ASP A 98 -10.01 -11.13 20.02
CA ASP A 98 -9.76 -10.65 18.67
C ASP A 98 -10.17 -9.18 18.51
N GLN A 99 -11.23 -8.74 19.20
CA GLN A 99 -11.64 -7.32 19.22
C GLN A 99 -10.60 -6.42 19.88
N ALA A 100 -9.99 -6.87 20.99
CA ALA A 100 -8.91 -6.13 21.63
C ALA A 100 -7.68 -6.08 20.71
N SER A 101 -7.35 -7.20 20.06
CA SER A 101 -6.26 -7.28 19.08
C SER A 101 -6.48 -6.37 17.88
N TRP A 102 -7.73 -6.16 17.48
CA TRP A 102 -8.09 -5.21 16.44
C TRP A 102 -7.85 -3.75 16.86
N HIS A 103 -8.15 -3.37 18.10
CA HIS A 103 -7.82 -2.03 18.59
C HIS A 103 -6.31 -1.76 18.57
N ASP A 104 -5.49 -2.76 18.91
CA ASP A 104 -4.03 -2.66 18.76
C ASP A 104 -3.61 -2.54 17.29
N ALA A 105 -4.27 -3.27 16.39
CA ALA A 105 -4.04 -3.16 14.96
C ALA A 105 -4.39 -1.76 14.44
N LEU A 106 -5.50 -1.17 14.88
CA LEU A 106 -5.88 0.21 14.57
C LEU A 106 -4.77 1.19 14.96
N LEU A 107 -4.27 1.13 16.20
CA LEU A 107 -3.20 2.02 16.66
C LEU A 107 -1.91 1.87 15.83
N ARG A 108 -1.51 0.63 15.51
CA ARG A 108 -0.33 0.39 14.66
C ARG A 108 -0.52 0.89 13.24
N THR A 109 -1.70 0.68 12.66
CA THR A 109 -2.05 1.20 11.33
C THR A 109 -1.98 2.72 11.30
N LEU A 110 -2.55 3.40 12.31
CA LEU A 110 -2.49 4.86 12.40
C LEU A 110 -1.05 5.38 12.49
N SER A 111 -0.20 4.72 13.28
CA SER A 111 1.23 5.05 13.34
C SER A 111 1.93 4.91 11.98
N ARG A 112 1.63 3.84 11.22
CA ARG A 112 2.22 3.62 9.90
C ARG A 112 1.72 4.60 8.85
N VAL A 113 0.45 5.02 8.95
CA VAL A 113 -0.13 6.09 8.11
C VAL A 113 0.60 7.41 8.35
N ASP A 114 0.81 7.81 9.60
CA ASP A 114 1.57 9.02 9.94
C ASP A 114 3.00 8.94 9.36
N ASP A 115 3.70 7.82 9.58
CA ASP A 115 5.06 7.61 9.08
C ASP A 115 5.14 7.65 7.55
N TYR A 116 4.12 7.13 6.86
CA TYR A 116 4.02 7.21 5.41
C TYR A 116 3.86 8.65 4.94
N ILE A 117 2.91 9.40 5.52
CA ILE A 117 2.65 10.79 5.17
C ILE A 117 3.91 11.64 5.39
N GLU A 118 4.60 11.47 6.52
CA GLU A 118 5.85 12.18 6.80
C GLU A 118 6.98 11.82 5.83
N ARG A 119 7.08 10.55 5.41
CA ARG A 119 8.02 10.15 4.35
C ARG A 119 7.69 10.81 3.01
N VAL A 120 6.41 10.90 2.65
CA VAL A 120 5.98 11.56 1.40
C VAL A 120 6.26 13.06 1.45
N ARG A 121 5.91 13.75 2.54
CA ARG A 121 6.21 15.19 2.74
C ARG A 121 7.70 15.50 2.59
N ARG A 122 8.55 14.72 3.27
CA ARG A 122 10.01 14.85 3.17
C ARG A 122 10.52 14.67 1.74
N LYS A 123 10.00 13.69 1.00
CA LYS A 123 10.37 13.47 -0.41
C LYS A 123 9.93 14.62 -1.33
N GLN A 124 8.83 15.28 -1.00
CA GLN A 124 8.29 16.41 -1.77
C GLN A 124 8.91 17.77 -1.37
N GLY A 125 9.82 17.79 -0.38
CA GLY A 125 10.44 19.03 0.10
C GLY A 125 9.50 19.95 0.88
N LEU A 126 8.33 19.44 1.28
CA LEU A 126 7.36 20.17 2.10
C LEU A 126 7.74 19.98 3.57
N ARG A 127 8.10 21.07 4.25
CA ARG A 127 8.31 21.15 5.70
C ARG A 127 7.06 21.66 6.40
#